data_AF-A0A2N4Z496-F1
#
_entry.id   AF-A0A2N4Z496-F1
#
_cell.length_a   1.000
_cell.length_b   1.000
_cell.length_c   1.000
_cell.angle_alpha   90.00
_cell.angle_beta   90.00
_cell.angle_gamma   90.00
#
_symmetry.space_group_name_H-M   'P 1'
#
loop_
_entity.id
_entity.type
_entity.pdbx_description
1 polymer ?
#
loop_
_entity_poly.entity_id
_entity_poly.type
_entity_poly.pdbx_seq_one_letter_code
_entity_poly.pdbx_strand_id
1 'polypeptide(L)'
;MLSVSTALARLQDGLGESFPDSPGTRIIDIAFPLNDAFDPLLWCGQQAQWPQFYWQQRNGDEELATLGAVKTFPSLDAANRFLRQTGRQNLRICG
;
A
#
# COMPACT_ATOMS: atom_id res chain seq x y z
N MET A 1 -2.74 18.19 1.61
CA MET A 1 -1.32 17.75 1.60
C MET A 1 -0.69 17.55 2.97
N LEU A 2 -1.03 18.33 4.02
CA LEU A 2 -0.45 18.14 5.36
C LEU A 2 -0.65 16.72 5.94
N SER A 3 -1.80 16.07 5.68
CA SER A 3 -2.10 14.72 6.15
C SER A 3 -1.15 13.65 5.60
N VAL A 4 -0.80 13.72 4.31
CA VAL A 4 0.13 12.77 3.67
C VAL A 4 1.55 12.93 4.18
N SER A 5 2.04 14.17 4.27
CA SER A 5 3.39 14.44 4.80
C SER A 5 3.54 13.96 6.24
N THR A 6 2.53 14.16 7.09
CA THR A 6 2.54 13.63 8.46
C THR A 6 2.52 12.10 8.49
N ALA A 7 1.71 11.46 7.65
CA ALA A 7 1.67 9.99 7.55
C ALA A 7 3.03 9.41 7.08
N LEU A 8 3.67 10.06 6.11
CA LEU A 8 5.00 9.66 5.62
C LEU A 8 6.09 9.84 6.67
N ALA A 9 6.05 10.92 7.46
CA ALA A 9 6.99 11.10 8.57
C ALA A 9 6.87 9.97 9.61
N ARG A 10 5.63 9.60 9.98
CA ARG A 10 5.39 8.46 10.90
C ARG A 10 5.82 7.12 10.30
N LEU A 11 5.64 6.93 8.99
CA LEU A 11 6.14 5.75 8.28
C LEU A 11 7.67 5.71 8.34
N GLN A 12 8.35 6.84 8.15
CA GLN A 12 9.80 6.93 8.25
C GLN A 12 10.30 6.55 9.65
N ASP A 13 9.62 7.00 10.71
CA ASP A 13 9.93 6.60 12.09
C ASP A 13 9.80 5.07 12.27
N GLY A 14 8.71 4.47 11.76
CA GLY A 14 8.50 3.02 11.81
C GLY A 14 9.52 2.20 11.01
N LEU A 15 10.09 2.79 9.95
CA LEU A 15 11.22 2.23 9.19
C LEU A 15 12.57 2.40 9.90
N GLY A 16 12.67 3.29 10.88
CA GLY A 16 13.88 3.50 11.69
C GLY A 16 14.08 2.45 12.78
N GLU A 17 13.06 1.64 13.08
CA GLU A 17 13.18 0.52 14.02
C GLU A 17 14.11 -0.58 13.48
N SER A 18 14.74 -1.35 14.38
CA SER A 18 15.58 -2.48 13.99
C SER A 18 14.75 -3.60 13.35
N PHE A 19 15.23 -4.11 12.22
CA PHE A 19 14.68 -5.30 11.56
C PHE A 19 15.56 -6.51 11.85
N PRO A 20 14.98 -7.70 12.05
CA PRO A 20 15.77 -8.92 12.18
C PRO A 20 16.52 -9.21 10.88
N ASP A 21 17.78 -9.65 10.98
CA ASP A 21 18.58 -10.12 9.86
C ASP A 21 18.17 -11.55 9.46
N SER A 22 16.89 -11.70 9.11
CA SER A 22 16.29 -12.96 8.70
C SER A 22 15.21 -12.71 7.65
N PRO A 23 14.99 -13.63 6.70
CA PRO A 23 13.95 -13.48 5.69
C PRO A 23 12.57 -13.33 6.32
N GLY A 24 11.78 -12.39 5.78
CA GLY A 24 10.43 -12.16 6.26
C GLY A 24 9.71 -11.08 5.48
N THR A 25 8.57 -10.67 6.00
CA THR A 25 7.81 -9.53 5.47
C THR A 25 7.25 -8.77 6.66
N ARG A 26 7.17 -7.45 6.59
CA ARG A 26 6.57 -6.60 7.62
C ARG A 26 5.50 -5.73 6.98
N ILE A 27 4.39 -5.53 7.68
CA ILE A 27 3.34 -4.57 7.32
C ILE A 27 3.44 -3.45 8.36
N ILE A 28 3.49 -2.20 7.88
CA ILE A 28 3.52 -1.01 8.73
C ILE A 28 2.29 -0.18 8.36
N ASP A 29 1.30 -0.18 9.25
CA ASP A 29 0.05 0.56 9.04
C ASP A 29 0.11 1.89 9.79
N ILE A 30 -0.06 2.99 9.05
CA ILE A 30 -0.13 4.34 9.61
C ILE A 30 -1.55 4.85 9.48
N ALA A 31 -2.16 5.23 10.59
CA ALA A 31 -3.47 5.86 10.59
C ALA A 31 -3.42 7.17 9.77
N PHE A 32 -4.23 7.22 8.72
CA PHE A 32 -4.34 8.36 7.83
C PHE A 32 -5.66 9.11 8.12
N PRO A 33 -5.62 10.35 8.62
CA PRO A 33 -6.84 11.10 8.87
C PRO A 33 -7.51 11.46 7.55
N LEU A 34 -8.69 10.91 7.33
CA LEU A 34 -9.60 11.31 6.25
C LEU A 34 -10.15 12.70 6.61
N ASN A 35 -9.46 13.75 6.16
CA ASN A 35 -10.07 15.07 6.03
C ASN A 35 -10.54 15.24 4.58
N ASP A 36 -11.59 16.04 4.38
CA ASP A 36 -12.33 16.15 3.10
C ASP A 36 -11.49 16.65 1.89
N ALA A 37 -10.17 16.83 2.04
CA ALA A 37 -9.29 17.44 1.05
C ALA A 37 -8.26 16.48 0.43
N PHE A 38 -8.26 15.19 0.77
CA PHE A 38 -7.33 14.24 0.14
C PHE A 38 -7.98 13.50 -1.03
N ASP A 39 -7.43 13.72 -2.23
CA ASP A 39 -7.78 13.00 -3.45
C ASP A 39 -6.68 11.95 -3.77
N PRO A 40 -6.92 10.66 -3.51
CA PRO A 40 -5.92 9.62 -3.71
C PRO A 40 -5.63 9.35 -5.19
N LEU A 41 -6.60 9.54 -6.09
CA LEU A 41 -6.41 9.40 -7.54
C LEU A 41 -5.45 10.47 -8.06
N LEU A 42 -5.71 11.74 -7.72
CA LEU A 42 -4.85 12.85 -8.09
C LEU A 42 -3.45 12.70 -7.49
N TRP A 43 -3.36 12.30 -6.21
CA TRP A 43 -2.06 12.04 -5.58
C TRP A 43 -1.29 10.95 -6.31
N CYS A 44 -1.93 9.82 -6.63
CA CYS A 44 -1.29 8.69 -7.32
C CYS A 44 -0.77 9.09 -8.71
N GLY A 45 -1.58 9.79 -9.50
CA GLY A 45 -1.22 10.24 -10.85
C GLY A 45 -0.12 11.29 -10.91
N GLN A 46 0.21 11.94 -9.79
CA GLN A 46 1.31 12.92 -9.69
C GLN A 46 2.65 12.29 -9.26
N GLN A 47 2.68 10.99 -8.93
CA GLN A 47 3.91 10.33 -8.55
C GLN A 47 4.77 10.02 -9.79
N ALA A 48 6.10 10.10 -9.65
CA ALA A 48 7.04 9.75 -10.72
C ALA A 48 7.27 8.23 -10.81
N GLN A 49 6.94 7.51 -9.74
CA GLN A 49 7.20 6.08 -9.57
C GLN A 49 6.12 5.25 -10.26
N TRP A 50 6.54 4.09 -10.76
CA TRP A 50 5.70 3.12 -11.44
C TRP A 50 5.96 1.71 -10.87
N PRO A 51 5.00 0.77 -10.95
CA PRO A 51 3.64 0.94 -11.48
C PRO A 51 2.72 1.77 -10.55
N GLN A 52 1.60 2.24 -11.10
CA GLN A 52 0.52 2.93 -10.38
C GLN A 52 -0.77 2.14 -10.60
N PHE A 53 -1.55 1.95 -9.53
CA PHE A 53 -2.86 1.31 -9.61
C PHE A 53 -3.84 1.99 -8.68
N TYR A 54 -4.97 2.40 -9.24
CA TYR A 54 -6.08 3.01 -8.53
C TYR A 54 -7.35 2.19 -8.74
N TRP A 55 -8.12 2.00 -7.67
CA TRP A 55 -9.40 1.31 -7.71
C TRP A 55 -10.37 1.92 -6.71
N GLN A 56 -11.63 2.04 -7.11
CA GLN A 56 -12.73 2.47 -6.26
C GLN A 56 -13.90 1.50 -6.44
N GLN A 57 -14.47 1.06 -5.33
CA GLN A 57 -15.64 0.21 -5.36
C GLN A 57 -16.85 1.00 -5.88
N ARG A 58 -17.74 0.32 -6.59
CA ARG A 58 -18.92 0.91 -7.26
C ARG A 58 -19.86 1.70 -6.33
N ASN A 59 -19.92 1.31 -5.06
CA ASN A 59 -20.74 1.99 -4.05
C ASN A 59 -20.04 3.20 -3.41
N GLY A 60 -18.75 3.40 -3.67
CA GLY A 60 -17.95 4.49 -3.10
C GLY A 60 -17.43 4.24 -1.68
N ASP A 61 -17.76 3.10 -1.05
CA ASP A 61 -17.42 2.85 0.35
C ASP A 61 -15.96 2.39 0.55
N GLU A 62 -15.29 1.96 -0.52
CA GLU A 62 -13.89 1.56 -0.51
C GLU A 62 -13.12 2.16 -1.68
N GLU A 63 -11.92 2.66 -1.39
CA GLU A 63 -11.03 3.30 -2.35
C GLU A 63 -9.58 2.93 -2.02
N LEU A 64 -8.77 2.75 -3.06
CA LEU A 64 -7.38 2.34 -2.94
C LEU A 64 -6.52 2.99 -4.03
N ALA A 65 -5.41 3.61 -3.61
CA ALA A 65 -4.31 4.00 -4.48
C ALA A 65 -3.02 3.27 -4.05
N THR A 66 -2.35 2.62 -4.99
CA THR A 66 -1.09 1.90 -4.74
C THR A 66 0.00 2.38 -5.70
N LEU A 67 1.24 2.39 -5.20
CA LEU A 67 2.41 2.91 -5.91
C LEU A 67 3.59 1.97 -5.75
N GLY A 68 4.26 1.66 -6.87
CA GLY A 68 5.40 0.76 -6.92
C GLY A 68 5.01 -0.72 -6.82
N ALA A 69 5.98 -1.61 -7.03
CA ALA A 69 5.79 -3.04 -6.92
C ALA A 69 6.98 -3.69 -6.21
N VAL A 70 6.74 -4.20 -5.00
CA VAL A 70 7.72 -5.01 -4.25
C VAL A 70 7.85 -6.41 -4.86
N LYS A 71 6.74 -6.94 -5.38
CA LYS A 71 6.66 -8.24 -6.05
C LYS A 71 5.57 -8.19 -7.11
N THR A 72 5.86 -8.69 -8.31
CA THR A 72 4.90 -8.82 -9.41
C THR A 72 4.52 -10.28 -9.61
N PHE A 73 3.33 -10.50 -10.16
CA PHE A 73 2.82 -11.84 -10.44
C PHE A 73 2.31 -11.89 -11.88
N PRO A 74 2.65 -12.93 -12.66
CA PRO A 74 2.20 -13.05 -14.04
C PRO A 74 0.75 -13.54 -14.14
N SER A 75 0.16 -14.00 -13.04
CA SER A 75 -1.21 -14.51 -12.99
C SER A 75 -1.81 -14.39 -11.59
N LEU A 76 -3.14 -14.36 -11.54
CA LEU A 76 -3.89 -14.38 -10.29
C LEU A 76 -3.64 -15.67 -9.50
N ASP A 77 -3.41 -16.81 -10.17
CA ASP A 77 -3.06 -18.07 -9.49
C ASP A 77 -1.74 -17.97 -8.73
N ALA A 78 -0.70 -17.39 -9.36
CA ALA A 78 0.59 -17.19 -8.73
C ALA A 78 0.50 -16.25 -7.51
N ALA A 79 -0.28 -15.17 -7.65
CA ALA A 79 -0.56 -14.24 -6.55
C ALA A 79 -1.29 -14.92 -5.39
N ASN A 80 -2.35 -15.68 -5.66
CA ASN A 80 -3.13 -16.40 -4.66
C ASN A 80 -2.30 -17.45 -3.91
N ARG A 81 -1.43 -18.18 -4.62
CA ARG A 81 -0.50 -19.14 -4.00
C ARG A 81 0.43 -18.46 -3.00
N PHE A 82 0.96 -17.29 -3.36
CA PHE A 82 1.82 -16.50 -2.49
C PHE A 82 1.08 -16.01 -1.23
N LEU A 83 -0.16 -15.53 -1.37
CA LEU A 83 -0.98 -15.11 -0.21
C LEU A 83 -1.20 -16.27 0.77
N ARG A 84 -1.54 -17.46 0.26
CA ARG A 84 -1.73 -18.66 1.07
C ARG A 84 -0.47 -19.07 1.83
N GLN A 85 0.68 -19.01 1.17
CA GLN A 85 1.99 -19.32 1.80
C GLN A 85 2.38 -18.29 2.86
N THR A 86 2.04 -17.02 2.64
CA THR A 86 2.37 -15.93 3.57
C THR A 86 1.48 -15.97 4.82
N GLY A 87 0.26 -16.51 4.71
CA GLY A 87 -0.66 -16.69 5.84
C GLY A 87 -1.18 -15.40 6.46
N ARG A 88 -1.00 -14.25 5.79
CA ARG A 88 -1.42 -12.93 6.29
C ARG A 88 -2.76 -12.52 5.72
N GLN A 89 -3.74 -12.33 6.61
CA GLN A 89 -5.11 -12.02 6.21
C GLN A 89 -5.29 -10.63 5.60
N ASN A 90 -4.43 -9.67 5.95
CA ASN A 90 -4.60 -8.27 5.52
C ASN A 90 -3.70 -7.88 4.33
N LEU A 91 -2.97 -8.84 3.75
CA LEU A 91 -2.10 -8.57 2.61
C LEU A 91 -2.91 -8.57 1.31
N ARG A 92 -2.90 -7.45 0.58
CA ARG A 92 -3.58 -7.28 -0.70
C ARG A 92 -2.58 -7.31 -1.86
N ILE A 93 -2.97 -7.89 -2.99
CA ILE A 93 -2.26 -7.81 -4.27
C ILE A 93 -3.21 -7.12 -5.25
N CYS A 94 -2.71 -6.14 -5.98
CA CYS A 94 -3.51 -5.29 -6.86
C CYS A 94 -3.07 -5.46 -8.32
N GLY A 95 -4.01 -5.28 -9.25
CA GLY A 95 -3.82 -5.42 -10.68
C GLY A 95 -5.12 -5.30 -11.46
#